data_AF-A0A535Y4D0-F1
#
_entry.id   AF-A0A535Y4D0-F1
#
_cell.length_a   1.000
_cell.length_b   1.000
_cell.length_c   1.000
_cell.angle_alpha   90.00
_cell.angle_beta   90.00
_cell.angle_gamma   90.00
#
_symmetry.space_group_name_H-M   'P 1'
#
loop_
_entity.id
_entity.type
_entity.pdbx_description
1 polymer ?
#
loop_
_entity_poly.entity_id
_entity_poly.type
_entity_poly.pdbx_seq_one_letter_code
_entity_poly.pdbx_strand_id
1 'polypeptide(L)'
;MLGISITATAVQSQAEARCQAGQPQVSGSSQLAGLVINGQSIAVAAPNLTVALPLGITVVVNEQKSSTSGASGESTANALHVTALGIEVVVASSHADITCDKGKPGA
;
A
#
# COMPACT_ATOMS: atom_id res chain seq x y z
N MET A 1 15.51 -18.37 -20.39
CA MET A 1 15.55 -17.53 -19.18
C MET A 1 14.17 -17.60 -18.55
N LEU A 2 14.04 -18.22 -17.36
CA LEU A 2 12.80 -18.15 -16.58
C LEU A 2 12.75 -16.74 -15.96
N GLY A 3 12.07 -15.82 -16.63
CA GLY A 3 11.81 -14.48 -16.10
C GLY A 3 10.47 -14.46 -15.39
N ILE A 4 10.39 -13.77 -14.25
CA ILE A 4 9.12 -13.40 -13.63
C ILE A 4 8.66 -12.10 -14.28
N SER A 5 7.42 -12.04 -14.75
CA SER A 5 6.83 -10.83 -15.30
C SER A 5 5.74 -10.28 -14.39
N ILE A 6 5.83 -8.98 -14.11
CA ILE A 6 4.80 -8.22 -13.38
C ILE A 6 4.52 -7.00 -14.25
N THR A 7 3.31 -6.91 -14.78
CA THR A 7 2.89 -5.80 -15.65
C THR A 7 1.58 -5.21 -15.17
N ALA A 8 1.43 -3.91 -15.31
CA ALA A 8 0.20 -3.17 -15.06
C ALA A 8 0.13 -1.98 -16.02
N THR A 9 -1.06 -1.57 -16.42
CA THR A 9 -1.24 -0.43 -17.33
C THR A 9 -1.34 0.89 -16.59
N ALA A 10 -1.79 0.85 -15.33
CA ALA A 10 -1.76 1.99 -14.42
C ALA A 10 -1.53 1.48 -12.99
N VAL A 11 -0.74 2.23 -12.24
CA VAL A 11 -0.40 1.93 -10.85
C VAL A 11 -0.47 3.22 -10.05
N GLN A 12 -1.31 3.25 -9.03
CA GLN A 12 -1.44 4.38 -8.11
C GLN A 12 -1.57 3.85 -6.68
N SER A 13 -0.96 4.56 -5.74
CA SER A 13 -1.24 4.43 -4.31
C SER A 13 -1.80 5.73 -3.77
N GLN A 14 -2.50 5.64 -2.63
CA GLN A 14 -2.97 6.78 -1.87
C GLN A 14 -2.86 6.44 -0.39
N ALA A 15 -2.34 7.39 0.38
CA ALA A 15 -2.36 7.37 1.84
C ALA A 15 -3.08 8.63 2.31
N GLU A 16 -3.95 8.49 3.31
CA GLU A 16 -4.67 9.59 3.93
C GLU A 16 -4.41 9.57 5.44
N ALA A 17 -4.15 10.74 5.99
CA ALA A 17 -4.10 10.98 7.43
C ALA A 17 -4.88 12.26 7.72
N ARG A 18 -5.89 12.17 8.60
CA ARG A 18 -6.74 13.31 8.97
C ARG A 18 -7.12 13.27 10.44
N CYS A 19 -7.51 14.42 10.98
CA CYS A 19 -8.06 14.50 12.32
C CYS A 19 -9.59 14.44 12.30
N GLN A 20 -10.16 13.53 13.08
CA GLN A 20 -11.59 13.45 13.33
C GLN A 20 -11.83 13.50 14.84
N ALA A 21 -12.54 14.54 15.31
CA ALA A 21 -12.78 14.78 16.74
C ALA A 21 -11.49 14.77 17.60
N GLY A 22 -10.40 15.34 17.09
CA GLY A 22 -9.11 15.40 17.78
C GLY A 22 -8.39 14.05 17.87
N GLN A 23 -8.83 13.03 17.14
CA GLN A 23 -8.16 11.74 17.01
C GLN A 23 -7.68 11.52 15.57
N PRO A 24 -6.50 10.91 15.38
CA PRO A 24 -6.00 10.59 14.05
C PRO A 24 -6.86 9.49 13.42
N GLN A 25 -7.20 9.66 12.15
CA GLN A 25 -7.80 8.65 11.28
C GLN A 25 -6.90 8.51 10.06
N VAL A 26 -6.50 7.27 9.78
CA VAL A 26 -5.55 6.96 8.72
C VAL A 26 -6.10 5.88 7.82
N SER A 27 -5.83 5.99 6.52
CA SER A 27 -6.25 4.98 5.54
C SER A 27 -5.22 4.88 4.42
N GLY A 28 -5.17 3.70 3.80
CA GLY A 28 -4.39 3.45 2.61
C GLY A 28 -5.26 2.84 1.52
N SER A 29 -4.89 3.05 0.27
CA SER A 29 -5.48 2.34 -0.85
C SER A 29 -4.54 2.32 -2.05
N SER A 30 -4.87 1.52 -3.05
CA SER A 30 -4.22 1.54 -4.34
C SER A 30 -5.22 1.23 -5.45
N GLN A 31 -4.88 1.72 -6.64
CA GLN A 31 -5.60 1.44 -7.87
C GLN A 31 -4.61 0.82 -8.85
N LEU A 32 -4.88 -0.41 -9.25
CA LEU A 32 -4.09 -1.14 -10.24
C LEU A 32 -4.99 -1.54 -11.40
N ALA A 33 -4.65 -1.07 -12.60
CA ALA A 33 -5.34 -1.46 -13.82
C ALA A 33 -4.49 -2.48 -14.60
N GLY A 34 -5.14 -3.53 -15.08
CA GLY A 34 -4.49 -4.54 -15.93
C GLY A 34 -3.33 -5.27 -15.25
N LEU A 35 -3.38 -5.50 -13.93
CA LEU A 35 -2.33 -6.23 -13.23
C LEU A 35 -2.28 -7.69 -13.69
N VAL A 36 -1.14 -8.09 -14.22
CA VAL A 36 -0.83 -9.45 -14.64
C VAL A 36 0.50 -9.87 -14.02
N ILE A 37 0.51 -11.05 -13.39
CA ILE A 37 1.71 -11.67 -12.84
C ILE A 37 1.89 -13.03 -13.52
N ASN A 38 3.03 -13.23 -14.19
CA ASN A 38 3.34 -14.44 -14.96
C ASN A 38 2.22 -14.87 -15.93
N GLY A 39 1.59 -13.91 -16.60
CA GLY A 39 0.51 -14.15 -17.56
C GLY A 39 -0.87 -14.38 -16.93
N GLN A 40 -0.98 -14.41 -15.60
CA GLN A 40 -2.25 -14.51 -14.89
C GLN A 40 -2.74 -13.14 -14.42
N SER A 41 -3.98 -12.79 -14.78
CA SER A 41 -4.64 -11.59 -14.27
C SER A 41 -4.89 -11.73 -12.77
N ILE A 42 -4.56 -10.69 -12.00
CA ILE A 42 -4.72 -10.67 -10.55
C ILE A 42 -5.88 -9.74 -10.19
N ALA A 43 -6.90 -10.31 -9.55
CA ALA A 43 -7.98 -9.54 -8.95
C ALA A 43 -7.58 -9.11 -7.53
N VAL A 44 -7.52 -7.80 -7.29
CA VAL A 44 -7.19 -7.24 -5.97
C VAL A 44 -8.42 -7.29 -5.07
N ALA A 45 -8.60 -8.41 -4.37
CA ALA A 45 -9.79 -8.67 -3.55
C ALA A 45 -9.75 -8.00 -2.17
N ALA A 46 -8.56 -7.72 -1.64
CA ALA A 46 -8.35 -7.14 -0.32
C ALA A 46 -7.00 -6.38 -0.25
N PRO A 47 -6.82 -5.48 0.74
CA PRO A 47 -5.50 -4.97 1.11
C PRO A 47 -4.53 -6.08 1.49
N ASN A 48 -3.24 -5.83 1.28
CA ASN A 48 -2.15 -6.75 1.62
C ASN A 48 -2.29 -8.13 0.95
N LEU A 49 -2.78 -8.18 -0.29
CA LEU A 49 -2.89 -9.42 -1.03
C LEU A 49 -1.49 -9.92 -1.41
N THR A 50 -1.09 -11.06 -0.85
CA THR A 50 0.20 -11.68 -1.13
C THR A 50 0.10 -12.70 -2.27
N VAL A 51 0.90 -12.51 -3.31
CA VAL A 51 1.11 -13.48 -4.40
C VAL A 51 2.51 -14.08 -4.24
N ALA A 52 2.57 -15.36 -3.90
CA ALA A 52 3.82 -16.11 -3.83
C ALA A 52 4.21 -16.62 -5.22
N LEU A 53 5.48 -16.47 -5.57
CA LEU A 53 6.06 -16.89 -6.84
C LEU A 53 7.23 -17.85 -6.59
N PRO A 54 7.69 -18.58 -7.63
CA PRO A 54 8.85 -19.46 -7.51
C PRO A 54 10.09 -18.73 -6.96
N LEU A 55 11.02 -19.51 -6.39
CA LEU A 55 12.29 -19.02 -5.83
C LEU A 55 12.15 -18.07 -4.63
N GLY A 56 11.01 -18.13 -3.92
CA GLY A 56 10.76 -17.31 -2.74
C GLY A 56 10.46 -15.84 -3.05
N ILE A 57 10.16 -15.53 -4.31
CA ILE A 57 9.74 -14.18 -4.71
C ILE A 57 8.32 -13.95 -4.21
N THR A 58 8.08 -12.80 -3.59
CA THR A 58 6.78 -12.41 -3.07
C THR A 58 6.36 -11.08 -3.64
N VAL A 59 5.10 -10.96 -4.03
CA VAL A 59 4.49 -9.68 -4.43
C VAL A 59 3.34 -9.39 -3.50
N VAL A 60 3.43 -8.32 -2.71
CA VAL A 60 2.32 -7.80 -1.92
C VAL A 60 1.65 -6.69 -2.74
N VAL A 61 0.39 -6.92 -3.08
CA VAL A 61 -0.46 -6.00 -3.84
C VAL A 61 -1.35 -5.23 -2.88
N ASN A 62 -1.49 -3.93 -3.11
CA ASN A 62 -2.23 -3.03 -2.22
C ASN A 62 -1.75 -3.15 -0.77
N GLU A 63 -0.44 -3.08 -0.54
CA GLU A 63 0.13 -3.13 0.79
C GLU A 63 -0.27 -1.86 1.55
N GLN A 64 -0.83 -2.04 2.75
CA GLN A 64 -1.26 -0.95 3.62
C GLN A 64 -0.68 -1.17 5.02
N LYS A 65 0.16 -0.23 5.45
CA LYS A 65 0.76 -0.18 6.77
C LYS A 65 0.29 1.10 7.44
N SER A 66 -0.72 0.96 8.30
CA SER A 66 -1.29 2.10 9.03
C SER A 66 -1.13 1.89 10.52
N SER A 67 -0.79 2.95 11.24
CA SER A 67 -0.64 2.93 12.68
C SER A 67 -1.19 4.21 13.30
N THR A 68 -1.69 4.12 14.53
CA THR A 68 -2.11 5.28 15.32
C THR A 68 -1.59 5.11 16.75
N SER A 69 -1.01 6.17 17.31
CA SER A 69 -0.49 6.21 18.68
C SER A 69 -0.76 7.57 19.30
N GLY A 70 -1.59 7.60 20.34
CA GLY A 70 -2.00 8.83 21.01
C GLY A 70 -2.71 9.80 20.04
N ALA A 71 -2.13 10.99 19.88
CA ALA A 71 -2.63 12.00 18.95
C ALA A 71 -2.10 11.83 17.52
N SER A 72 -1.17 10.92 17.28
CA SER A 72 -0.50 10.76 15.99
C SER A 72 -0.98 9.53 15.23
N GLY A 73 -0.99 9.61 13.91
CA GLY A 73 -1.22 8.47 13.04
C GLY A 73 -0.41 8.60 11.76
N GLU A 74 -0.06 7.47 11.18
CA GLU A 74 0.61 7.37 9.89
C GLU A 74 -0.04 6.27 9.04
N SER A 75 0.06 6.42 7.72
CA SER A 75 -0.25 5.38 6.76
C SER A 75 0.78 5.40 5.64
N THR A 76 1.26 4.22 5.30
CA THR A 76 2.00 3.97 4.07
C THR A 76 1.20 3.00 3.22
N ALA A 77 0.95 3.37 1.97
CA ALA A 77 0.30 2.52 0.97
C ALA A 77 1.25 2.29 -0.21
N ASN A 78 1.54 1.03 -0.49
CA ASN A 78 2.29 0.62 -1.67
C ASN A 78 1.38 -0.15 -2.62
N ALA A 79 1.31 0.26 -3.88
CA ALA A 79 0.49 -0.45 -4.84
C ALA A 79 1.07 -1.85 -5.15
N LEU A 80 2.39 -1.94 -5.33
CA LEU A 80 3.14 -3.18 -5.44
C LEU A 80 4.39 -3.12 -4.55
N HIS A 81 4.61 -4.15 -3.74
CA HIS A 81 5.84 -4.39 -3.01
C HIS A 81 6.36 -5.78 -3.34
N VAL A 82 7.49 -5.85 -4.07
CA VAL A 82 8.11 -7.09 -4.51
C VAL A 82 9.34 -7.37 -3.67
N THR A 83 9.41 -8.56 -3.07
CA THR A 83 10.59 -9.05 -2.37
C THR A 83 11.17 -10.22 -3.16
N ALA A 84 12.44 -10.13 -3.55
CA ALA A 84 13.13 -11.16 -4.31
C ALA A 84 14.60 -11.25 -3.87
N LEU A 85 15.03 -12.41 -3.35
CA LEU A 85 16.43 -12.67 -2.99
C LEU A 85 17.04 -11.60 -2.06
N GLY A 86 16.24 -11.08 -1.12
CA GLY A 86 16.66 -10.02 -0.18
C GLY A 86 16.63 -8.60 -0.76
N ILE A 87 16.17 -8.43 -2.00
CA ILE A 87 15.93 -7.13 -2.63
C ILE A 87 14.46 -6.80 -2.51
N GLU A 88 14.17 -5.54 -2.16
CA GLU A 88 12.81 -4.99 -2.15
C GLU A 88 12.65 -3.96 -3.27
N VAL A 89 11.56 -4.08 -4.02
CA VAL A 89 11.15 -3.12 -5.05
C VAL A 89 9.73 -2.67 -4.74
N VAL A 90 9.56 -1.38 -4.53
CA VAL A 90 8.26 -0.76 -4.28
C VAL A 90 7.88 0.11 -5.49
N VAL A 91 6.67 -0.10 -6.01
CA VAL A 91 6.12 0.68 -7.11
C VAL A 91 4.87 1.41 -6.64
N ALA A 92 4.86 2.73 -6.84
CA ALA A 92 3.87 3.67 -6.33
C ALA A 92 3.71 3.56 -4.80
N SER A 93 4.48 4.37 -4.08
CA SER A 93 4.40 4.51 -2.63
C SER A 93 3.82 5.86 -2.26
N SER A 94 2.84 5.86 -1.36
CA SER A 94 2.28 7.06 -0.75
C SER A 94 2.41 6.95 0.74
N HIS A 95 2.83 8.04 1.38
CA HIS A 95 2.92 8.14 2.83
C HIS A 95 2.13 9.38 3.28
N ALA A 96 1.40 9.24 4.37
CA ALA A 96 0.72 10.33 5.03
C ALA A 96 0.80 10.14 6.54
N ASP A 97 1.10 11.22 7.26
CA ASP A 97 1.14 11.26 8.70
C ASP A 97 0.40 12.48 9.23
N ILE A 98 -0.06 12.41 10.48
CA ILE A 98 -0.71 13.51 11.16
C ILE A 98 -0.52 13.43 12.66
N THR A 99 -0.47 14.59 13.32
CA THR A 99 -0.67 14.74 14.76
C THR A 99 -1.85 15.66 15.00
N CYS A 100 -2.82 15.20 15.79
CA CYS A 100 -4.05 15.93 16.08
C CYS A 100 -3.97 16.69 17.39
N ASP A 101 -4.12 18.01 17.32
CA ASP A 101 -4.31 18.82 18.52
C ASP A 101 -5.69 18.53 19.13
N LYS A 102 -5.75 18.38 20.47
CA LYS A 102 -7.02 18.20 21.21
C LYS A 102 -7.90 19.46 21.25
N GLY A 103 -7.66 20.47 20.42
CA GLY A 103 -8.15 21.83 20.65
C GLY A 103 -8.33 22.68 19.40
N LYS A 104 -9.15 22.23 18.44
CA LYS A 104 -10.00 23.17 17.68
C LYS A 104 -11.20 22.42 17.10
N PRO A 105 -12.44 22.68 17.57
CA PRO A 105 -13.62 22.36 16.78
C PRO A 105 -13.50 23.05 15.42
N GLY A 106 -13.99 22.42 14.35
CA GLY A 106 -13.99 22.99 13.01
C GLY A 106 -14.45 24.45 13.01
N ALA A 107 -13.72 25.27 12.24
CA ALA A 107 -14.03 26.68 12.04
C ALA A 107 -15.45 26.89 11.51
#